data_AF-A0A3M1Y363-F1
#
_entry.id   AF-A0A3M1Y363-F1
#
_cell.length_a   1.000
_cell.length_b   1.000
_cell.length_c   1.000
_cell.angle_alpha   90.00
_cell.angle_beta   90.00
_cell.angle_gamma   90.00
#
_symmetry.space_group_name_H-M   'P 1'
#
loop_
_entity.id
_entity.type
_entity.pdbx_description
1 polymer ?
#
loop_
_entity_poly.entity_id
_entity_poly.type
_entity_poly.pdbx_seq_one_letter_code
_entity_poly.pdbx_strand_id
1 'polypeptide(L)'
;MKFIVSRRIESIGSDERPCEEAVRESLTPLDYRNVESLEEAKGKIWFDNWLRGGVNHREEQGRVVCERRQKEQRWVVEIGTLEELLLFQSRYGDILIRDSSPYKEVSKEIILP
;
A
#
# COMPACT_ATOMS: atom_id res chain seq x y z
N MET A 1 -3.41 -14.84 -8.56
CA MET A 1 -3.40 -13.40 -8.21
C MET A 1 -2.53 -13.20 -6.98
N LYS A 2 -1.83 -12.08 -6.85
CA LYS A 2 -0.94 -11.81 -5.71
C LYS A 2 -1.63 -10.90 -4.69
N PHE A 3 -1.54 -11.27 -3.42
CA PHE A 3 -2.13 -10.53 -2.31
C PHE A 3 -1.10 -10.25 -1.24
N ILE A 4 -1.15 -9.05 -0.66
CA ILE A 4 -0.34 -8.69 0.50
C ILE A 4 -0.97 -9.33 1.73
N VAL A 5 -0.15 -10.00 2.53
CA VAL A 5 -0.59 -10.64 3.78
C VAL A 5 0.13 -10.07 4.99
N SER A 6 -0.60 -9.91 6.08
CA SER A 6 -0.06 -9.50 7.37
C SER A 6 -0.84 -10.15 8.51
N ARG A 7 -0.24 -10.28 9.70
CA ARG A 7 -0.98 -10.73 10.88
C ARG A 7 -1.93 -9.60 11.33
N ARG A 8 -3.08 -9.95 11.93
CA ARG A 8 -4.01 -8.95 12.47
C ARG A 8 -3.42 -8.16 13.63
N ILE A 9 -2.61 -8.82 14.45
CA ILE A 9 -1.89 -8.23 15.58
C ILE A 9 -0.40 -8.45 15.30
N GLU A 10 0.28 -7.39 14.86
CA GLU A 10 1.73 -7.35 14.79
C GLU A 10 2.24 -6.79 16.11
N SER A 11 3.09 -7.53 16.83
CA SER A 11 3.84 -6.94 17.94
C SER A 11 4.75 -5.86 17.37
N ILE A 12 4.85 -4.72 18.05
CA ILE A 12 5.69 -3.60 17.60
C ILE A 12 7.12 -4.11 17.35
N GLY A 13 7.55 -4.06 16.09
CA GLY A 13 8.89 -4.51 15.66
C GLY A 13 8.98 -5.91 15.05
N SER A 14 7.90 -6.69 14.98
CA SER A 14 7.91 -7.98 14.28
C SER A 14 7.50 -7.83 12.80
N ASP A 15 8.50 -7.86 11.90
CA ASP A 15 8.30 -8.09 10.45
C ASP A 15 8.49 -9.59 10.15
N GLU A 16 7.84 -10.41 10.98
CA GLU A 16 7.87 -11.86 10.87
C GLU A 16 7.03 -12.34 9.69
N ARG A 17 7.46 -13.45 9.10
CA ARG A 17 6.71 -14.13 8.04
C ARG A 17 5.31 -14.52 8.56
N PRO A 18 4.22 -14.03 7.92
CA PRO A 18 2.87 -14.22 8.45
C PRO A 18 2.36 -15.66 8.28
N CYS A 19 2.70 -16.33 7.18
CA CYS A 19 2.36 -17.72 6.87
C CYS A 19 3.44 -18.40 6.01
N GLU A 20 3.35 -19.73 5.86
CA GLU A 20 4.36 -20.55 5.18
C GLU A 20 4.43 -20.29 3.66
N GLU A 21 3.35 -19.83 3.05
CA GLU A 21 3.30 -19.53 1.61
C GLU A 21 3.75 -18.10 1.32
N ALA A 22 3.87 -17.24 2.34
CA ALA A 22 4.24 -15.85 2.16
C ALA A 22 5.69 -15.70 1.69
N VAL A 23 5.91 -14.96 0.61
CA VAL A 23 7.23 -14.61 0.08
C VAL A 23 7.47 -13.12 0.21
N ARG A 24 8.72 -12.70 0.44
CA ARG A 24 9.07 -11.28 0.42
C ARG A 24 9.19 -10.80 -1.01
N GLU A 25 8.40 -9.79 -1.36
CA GLU A 25 8.49 -9.12 -2.65
C GLU A 25 8.66 -7.61 -2.46
N SER A 26 9.41 -7.02 -3.40
CA SER A 26 9.64 -5.58 -3.47
C SER A 26 8.54 -4.96 -4.33
N LEU A 27 7.53 -4.38 -3.68
CA LEU A 27 6.39 -3.75 -4.34
C LEU A 27 6.61 -2.25 -4.51
N THR A 28 6.10 -1.70 -5.60
CA THR A 28 6.06 -0.24 -5.83
C THR A 28 4.77 0.30 -5.21
N PRO A 29 4.82 1.07 -4.11
CA PRO A 29 3.62 1.58 -3.50
C PRO A 29 3.05 2.75 -4.31
N LEU A 30 1.72 2.80 -4.37
CA LEU A 30 1.00 3.93 -4.94
C LEU A 30 0.68 4.94 -3.84
N ASP A 31 0.98 6.21 -4.09
CA ASP A 31 0.69 7.34 -3.18
C ASP A 31 -0.46 8.15 -3.79
N TYR A 32 -1.67 7.82 -3.37
CA TYR A 32 -2.90 8.53 -3.73
C TYR A 32 -3.03 9.83 -2.93
N ARG A 33 -3.74 10.82 -3.48
CA ARG A 33 -4.15 12.04 -2.78
C ARG A 33 -5.58 12.40 -3.17
N ASN A 34 -6.37 12.80 -2.18
CA ASN A 34 -7.77 13.20 -2.35
C ASN A 34 -7.88 14.62 -2.95
N VAL A 35 -7.42 14.77 -4.19
CA VAL A 35 -7.63 15.94 -5.05
C VAL A 35 -7.92 15.43 -6.45
N GLU A 36 -8.86 16.06 -7.13
CA GLU A 36 -9.43 15.49 -8.36
C GLU A 36 -8.55 15.74 -9.59
N SER A 37 -7.65 16.72 -9.54
CA SER A 37 -6.77 17.08 -10.65
C SER A 37 -5.35 17.45 -10.22
N LEU A 38 -4.39 17.28 -11.14
CA LEU A 38 -3.02 17.72 -10.95
C LEU A 38 -2.90 19.25 -10.86
N GLU A 39 -3.77 19.98 -11.54
CA GLU A 39 -3.81 21.46 -11.43
C GLU A 39 -4.20 21.89 -10.01
N GLU A 40 -5.22 21.27 -9.41
CA GLU A 40 -5.56 21.53 -8.01
C GLU A 40 -4.42 21.10 -7.07
N ALA A 41 -3.76 19.98 -7.39
CA ALA A 41 -2.65 19.46 -6.61
C ALA A 41 -1.48 20.46 -6.53
N LYS A 42 -1.15 21.18 -7.61
CA LYS A 42 -0.04 22.17 -7.65
C LYS A 42 -0.14 23.25 -6.57
N GLY A 43 -1.34 23.59 -6.14
CA GLY A 43 -1.57 24.57 -5.07
C GLY A 43 -1.37 24.03 -3.66
N LYS A 44 -1.15 22.72 -3.48
CA LYS A 44 -1.05 22.09 -2.16
C LYS A 44 0.40 22.06 -1.67
N ILE A 45 0.58 22.30 -0.37
CA ILE A 45 1.91 22.33 0.29
C ILE A 45 2.68 21.00 0.11
N TRP A 46 1.97 19.88 0.02
CA TRP A 46 2.58 18.56 -0.14
C TRP A 46 3.03 18.26 -1.57
N PHE A 47 2.62 19.05 -2.57
CA PHE A 47 2.78 18.73 -3.99
C PHE A 47 4.22 18.56 -4.40
N ASP A 48 5.09 19.52 -4.09
CA ASP A 48 6.50 19.47 -4.48
C ASP A 48 7.21 18.22 -3.95
N ASN A 49 6.90 17.83 -2.72
CA ASN A 49 7.48 16.65 -2.10
C ASN A 49 6.92 15.36 -2.71
N TRP A 50 5.62 15.31 -3.00
CA TRP A 50 4.95 14.20 -3.67
C TRP A 50 5.44 14.03 -5.12
N LEU A 51 5.62 15.14 -5.84
CA LEU A 51 6.15 15.18 -7.20
C LEU A 51 7.58 14.62 -7.27
N ARG A 52 8.45 15.04 -6.34
CA ARG A 52 9.84 14.54 -6.25
C ARG A 52 9.91 13.09 -5.74
N GLY A 53 9.05 12.73 -4.81
CA GLY A 53 9.03 11.41 -4.14
C GLY A 53 8.52 10.26 -5.01
N GLY A 54 7.84 10.57 -6.12
CA GLY A 54 7.25 9.59 -7.02
C GLY A 54 7.63 9.75 -8.49
N VAL A 55 7.04 8.87 -9.29
CA VAL A 55 7.04 8.84 -10.76
C VAL A 55 5.63 8.48 -11.25
N ASN A 56 5.39 8.58 -12.55
CA ASN A 56 4.11 8.20 -13.17
C ASN A 56 2.90 8.88 -12.50
N HIS A 57 3.00 10.19 -12.28
CA HIS A 57 1.94 11.03 -11.73
C HIS A 57 0.77 11.10 -12.71
N ARG A 58 -0.44 10.76 -12.25
CA ARG A 58 -1.64 10.71 -13.07
C ARG A 58 -2.89 10.99 -12.24
N GLU A 59 -3.98 11.26 -12.93
CA GLU A 59 -5.32 11.37 -12.36
C GLU A 59 -6.02 10.02 -12.52
N GLU A 60 -6.60 9.49 -11.44
CA GLU A 60 -7.24 8.19 -11.38
C GLU A 60 -8.40 8.25 -10.39
N GLN A 61 -9.62 7.93 -10.85
CA GLN A 61 -10.81 7.81 -10.00
C GLN A 61 -11.11 9.05 -9.12
N GLY A 62 -10.95 10.26 -9.66
CA GLY A 62 -11.17 11.50 -8.89
C GLY A 62 -10.09 11.76 -7.83
N ARG A 63 -8.91 11.14 -8.00
CA ARG A 63 -7.73 11.33 -7.15
C ARG A 63 -6.51 11.55 -8.03
N VAL A 64 -5.46 12.12 -7.48
CA VAL A 64 -4.13 12.05 -8.10
C VAL A 64 -3.34 10.93 -7.46
N VAL A 65 -2.53 10.23 -8.25
CA VAL A 65 -1.72 9.10 -7.80
C VAL A 65 -0.35 9.16 -8.45
N CYS A 66 0.66 8.71 -7.71
CA CYS A 66 1.99 8.46 -8.25
C CYS A 66 2.54 7.14 -7.71
N GLU A 67 3.50 6.58 -8.44
CA GLU A 67 4.31 5.46 -7.99
C GLU A 67 5.46 5.99 -7.16
N ARG A 68 5.58 5.56 -5.89
CA ARG A 68 6.73 5.97 -5.07
C ARG A 68 8.00 5.34 -5.61
N ARG A 69 9.07 6.14 -5.68
CA ARG A 69 10.39 5.65 -6.14
C ARG A 69 10.98 4.59 -5.21
N GLN A 70 10.70 4.71 -3.91
CA GLN A 70 11.15 3.75 -2.93
C GLN A 70 10.18 2.56 -2.92
N LYS A 71 10.70 1.39 -3.29
CA LYS A 71 9.97 0.13 -3.15
C LYS A 71 9.86 -0.26 -1.68
N GLU A 72 8.74 -0.86 -1.32
CA GLU A 72 8.50 -1.41 0.01
C GLU A 72 8.57 -2.94 -0.04
N GLN A 73 9.30 -3.54 0.90
CA GLN A 73 9.31 -4.99 1.09
C GLN A 73 8.01 -5.40 1.77
N ARG A 74 7.27 -6.33 1.17
CA ARG A 74 5.99 -6.82 1.69
C ARG A 74 5.94 -8.34 1.58
N TRP A 75 5.21 -8.95 2.52
CA TRP A 75 4.85 -10.36 2.45
C TRP A 75 3.67 -10.53 1.50
N VAL A 76 3.84 -11.40 0.51
CA VAL A 76 2.86 -11.63 -0.56
C VAL A 76 2.59 -13.13 -0.66
N VAL A 77 1.34 -13.49 -0.91
CA VAL A 77 0.93 -14.86 -1.28
C VAL A 77 0.30 -14.84 -2.66
N GLU A 78 0.48 -15.92 -3.41
CA GLU A 78 -0.23 -16.15 -4.66
C GLU A 78 -1.44 -17.06 -4.40
N ILE A 79 -2.62 -16.55 -4.74
CA ILE A 79 -3.89 -17.26 -4.66
C ILE A 79 -4.55 -17.15 -6.04
N GLY A 80 -4.65 -18.28 -6.73
CA GLY A 80 -5.16 -18.40 -8.10
C GLY A 80 -6.67 -18.53 -8.19
N THR A 81 -7.31 -19.11 -7.17
CA THR A 81 -8.75 -19.46 -7.19
C THR A 81 -9.48 -19.07 -5.90
N LEU A 82 -10.81 -19.08 -5.95
CA LEU A 82 -11.65 -18.84 -4.78
C LEU A 82 -11.52 -19.99 -3.76
N GLU A 83 -11.40 -21.22 -4.24
CA GLU A 83 -11.20 -22.41 -3.42
C GLU A 83 -9.89 -22.32 -2.64
N GLU A 84 -8.81 -21.87 -3.28
CA GLU A 84 -7.53 -21.62 -2.62
C GLU A 84 -7.65 -20.52 -1.55
N LEU A 85 -8.43 -19.47 -1.80
CA LEU A 85 -8.69 -18.42 -0.81
C LEU A 85 -9.41 -18.96 0.43
N LEU A 86 -10.45 -19.78 0.22
CA LEU A 86 -11.22 -20.39 1.31
C LEU A 86 -10.37 -21.38 2.11
N LEU A 87 -9.54 -22.19 1.44
CA LEU A 87 -8.59 -23.08 2.09
C LEU A 87 -7.53 -22.31 2.88
N PHE A 88 -7.01 -21.22 2.33
CA PHE A 88 -6.05 -20.35 2.99
C PHE A 88 -6.63 -19.76 4.28
N GLN A 89 -7.85 -19.20 4.22
CA GLN A 89 -8.55 -18.68 5.40
C GLN A 89 -8.81 -19.79 6.44
N SER A 90 -9.23 -20.98 6.00
CA SER A 90 -9.44 -22.12 6.90
C SER A 90 -8.17 -22.58 7.60
N ARG A 91 -7.00 -22.47 6.96
CA ARG A 91 -5.72 -22.94 7.50
C ARG A 91 -5.15 -21.98 8.53
N TYR A 92 -5.19 -20.68 8.26
CA TYR A 92 -4.48 -19.68 9.05
C TYR A 92 -5.38 -18.78 9.89
N GLY A 93 -6.69 -18.77 9.66
CA GLY A 93 -7.63 -17.96 10.42
C GLY A 93 -7.41 -16.46 10.20
N ASP A 94 -6.97 -15.75 11.26
CA ASP A 94 -6.87 -14.29 11.36
C ASP A 94 -5.65 -13.70 10.61
N ILE A 95 -5.47 -14.05 9.33
CA ILE A 95 -4.55 -13.34 8.43
C ILE A 95 -5.32 -12.26 7.68
N LEU A 96 -4.75 -11.05 7.67
CA LEU A 96 -5.25 -9.97 6.84
C LEU A 96 -4.73 -10.14 5.41
N ILE A 97 -5.65 -10.17 4.45
CA ILE A 97 -5.36 -10.22 3.02
C ILE A 97 -5.76 -8.88 2.41
N ARG A 98 -4.86 -8.28 1.63
CA ARG A 98 -5.08 -7.01 0.94
C ARG A 98 -4.68 -7.14 -0.54
N ASP A 99 -5.46 -6.53 -1.41
CA ASP A 99 -5.22 -6.44 -2.85
C ASP A 99 -4.11 -5.43 -3.21
N SER A 100 -3.86 -4.47 -2.33
CA SER A 100 -2.94 -3.37 -2.55
C SER A 100 -2.22 -2.96 -1.26
N SER A 101 -1.06 -2.30 -1.40
CA SER A 101 -0.39 -1.71 -0.24
C SER A 101 -1.33 -0.67 0.36
N PRO A 102 -1.52 -0.65 1.69
CA PRO A 102 -2.45 0.29 2.31
C PRO A 102 -2.05 1.71 1.92
N TYR A 103 -3.06 2.51 1.57
CA TYR A 103 -2.95 3.96 1.47
C TYR A 103 -2.23 4.48 2.72
N LYS A 104 -1.01 4.98 2.55
CA LYS A 104 -0.29 5.67 3.62
C LYS A 104 -0.65 7.14 3.54
N GLU A 105 -1.66 7.54 4.31
CA GLU A 105 -1.85 8.94 4.63
C GLU A 105 -0.65 9.41 5.45
N VAL A 106 0.27 10.13 4.82
CA VAL A 106 1.35 10.77 5.55
C VAL A 106 0.75 12.04 6.16
N SER A 107 0.40 11.98 7.45
CA SER A 107 0.07 13.16 8.25
C SER A 107 1.31 14.06 8.30
N LYS A 108 1.37 15.03 7.38
CA LYS A 108 2.35 16.12 7.49
C LYS A 108 1.78 17.10 8.49
N GLU A 109 2.52 17.28 9.59
CA GLU A 109 2.19 18.15 10.69
C GLU A 109 1.82 19.57 10.21
N ILE A 110 0.82 20.14 10.88
CA ILE A 110 0.49 21.56 10.80
C ILE A 110 1.61 22.29 11.54
N ILE A 111 2.44 23.05 10.83
CA ILE A 111 3.27 24.06 11.48
C ILE A 111 2.32 25.20 11.82
N LEU A 112 1.96 25.31 13.11
CA LEU A 112 1.29 26.51 13.61
C LEU A 112 2.30 27.68 13.60
N PRO A 113 1.82 28.90 13.28
CA PRO A 113 2.65 30.05 12.92
C PRO A 113 3.59 30.54 14.02
#